data_AF-A0A4P9XMR3-F1
#
_entry.id   AF-A0A4P9XMR3-F1
#
_cell.length_a   1.000
_cell.length_b   1.000
_cell.length_c   1.000
_cell.angle_alpha   90.00
_cell.angle_beta   90.00
_cell.angle_gamma   90.00
#
_symmetry.space_group_name_H-M   'P 1'
#
loop_
_entity.id
_entity.type
_entity.pdbx_description
1 polymer ?
#
loop_
_entity_poly.entity_id
_entity_poly.type
_entity_poly.pdbx_seq_one_letter_code
_entity_poly.pdbx_strand_id
1 'polypeptide(L)'
;MVPTAVDDCINRPLAVVRRLFEEHWTPNTPVEHTWNVPEHFEGIFDTEEKQRQIPTLNTLPQSAWRPGTLVRFRGMVQDTSFGQEISVDVARATSDAPWQPHRYSDGNVDDAGETGADHHATSGMFDLASTNVRLNELQLVYCVSVPGEQPWARRMYAQQTIERGTPESTKAAAAEASVAEDDDACTEHMARLALDDAAPAARLVAKHPLAEEQHSLGVVVKASLLGSQDTFAVTSTVEVIGVLGTVAVATEDALLHPEADAAVELPCIHAIFCRPLHAATENPHLLRATVDRQGHLIDSALDAAALASTAREALLSSLTGILEGDSLAAEYLLLMMISRVQHRSDVTAIGDLSLNFTKVPRSAATSAPSATELCSPMARRVHARLASLLPKCLPIPMALGHLNAQPFWPRDTGAGTDRLSSGRLQLTDGTFLFVDETALDEGRLEDNGVRNVRALVRIAQTQQLDYVFPFRGDLSFPTDLGVLVFSAARSMIPTDFVLPLQQPSAATATETAQPDHAELACWQRYLAVMRTLPHEIPDAMSQQIQEDFVCRRRAEMEQNTPLTTDAELSRELLVARLLAQSYGEHTLKAEHWEHAQRLEAERRARLST
;
A
#
# COMPACT_ATOMS: atom_id res chain seq x y z
N MET A 1 26.78 -18.91 24.36
CA MET A 1 26.92 -17.84 23.34
C MET A 1 26.71 -16.53 24.05
N VAL A 2 27.61 -15.56 23.90
CA VAL A 2 27.39 -14.19 24.41
C VAL A 2 26.32 -13.55 23.52
N PRO A 3 25.21 -13.02 24.06
CA PRO A 3 24.21 -12.33 23.25
C PRO A 3 24.88 -11.20 22.47
N THR A 4 24.65 -11.14 21.15
CA THR A 4 25.11 -9.99 20.38
C THR A 4 24.27 -8.76 20.72
N ALA A 5 24.80 -7.54 20.56
CA ALA A 5 24.03 -6.32 20.80
C ALA A 5 22.69 -6.28 20.02
N VAL A 6 22.63 -6.97 18.87
CA VAL A 6 21.43 -7.15 18.05
C VAL A 6 20.40 -8.06 18.74
N ASP A 7 20.83 -9.16 19.37
CA ASP A 7 19.94 -10.10 20.07
C ASP A 7 19.26 -9.46 21.28
N ASP A 8 20.01 -8.65 22.02
CA ASP A 8 19.49 -7.90 23.17
C ASP A 8 18.44 -6.89 22.71
N CYS A 9 18.70 -6.15 21.63
CA CYS A 9 17.75 -5.18 21.08
C CYS A 9 16.46 -5.84 20.59
N ILE A 10 16.54 -7.05 20.02
CA ILE A 10 15.36 -7.74 19.48
C ILE A 10 14.52 -8.37 20.59
N ASN A 11 15.15 -9.14 21.48
CA ASN A 11 14.40 -9.93 22.46
C ASN A 11 14.10 -9.16 23.75
N ARG A 12 14.90 -8.14 24.10
CA ARG A 12 14.75 -7.36 25.33
C ARG A 12 14.99 -5.85 25.08
N PRO A 13 14.27 -5.21 24.14
CA PRO A 13 14.46 -3.80 23.80
C PRO A 13 14.32 -2.88 25.02
N LEU A 14 13.37 -3.14 25.93
CA LEU A 14 13.15 -2.32 27.13
C LEU A 14 14.36 -2.33 28.09
N ALA A 15 15.14 -3.42 28.14
CA ALA A 15 16.37 -3.46 28.92
C ALA A 15 17.48 -2.58 28.29
N VAL A 16 17.49 -2.45 26.96
CA VAL A 16 18.38 -1.51 26.26
C VAL A 16 17.96 -0.07 26.53
N VAL A 17 16.66 0.22 26.47
CA VAL A 17 16.10 1.55 26.81
C VAL A 17 16.47 1.94 28.23
N ARG A 18 16.36 1.02 29.20
CA ARG A 18 16.79 1.27 30.60
C ARG A 18 18.27 1.66 30.71
N ARG A 19 19.16 0.97 29.99
CA ARG A 19 20.60 1.31 29.98
C ARG A 19 20.85 2.71 29.39
N LEU A 20 20.24 3.03 28.25
CA LEU A 20 20.39 4.34 27.62
C LEU A 20 19.82 5.47 28.48
N PHE A 21 18.72 5.20 29.18
CA PHE A 21 18.15 6.09 30.18
C PHE A 21 19.15 6.37 31.31
N GLU A 22 19.76 5.34 31.92
CA GLU A 22 20.74 5.51 33.00
C GLU A 22 21.97 6.35 32.57
N GLU A 23 22.36 6.28 31.29
CA GLU A 23 23.48 7.03 30.73
C GLU A 23 23.15 8.50 30.43
N HIS A 24 21.95 8.78 29.90
CA HIS A 24 21.61 10.09 29.31
C HIS A 24 20.56 10.88 30.09
N TRP A 25 19.89 10.26 31.07
CA TRP A 25 18.84 10.92 31.82
C TRP A 25 19.35 11.77 32.97
N THR A 26 18.80 12.98 33.07
CA THR A 26 18.89 13.82 34.26
C THR A 26 17.50 14.36 34.59
N PRO A 27 17.25 14.78 35.83
CA PRO A 27 15.98 15.44 36.18
C PRO A 27 15.72 16.73 35.39
N ASN A 28 16.68 17.31 34.68
CA ASN A 28 16.44 18.50 33.84
C ASN A 28 16.32 18.16 32.36
N THR A 29 16.46 16.90 31.97
CA THR A 29 16.36 16.46 30.59
C THR A 29 14.91 16.69 30.10
N PRO A 30 14.72 17.35 28.95
CA PRO A 30 13.40 17.59 28.40
C PRO A 30 12.78 16.29 27.89
N VAL A 31 11.44 16.22 27.88
CA VAL A 31 10.68 15.05 27.40
C VAL A 31 11.04 14.71 25.94
N GLU A 32 11.44 15.71 25.16
CA GLU A 32 11.81 15.58 23.75
C GLU A 32 13.10 14.77 23.51
N HIS A 33 14.00 14.67 24.50
CA HIS A 33 15.38 14.19 24.30
C HIS A 33 15.50 12.70 23.93
N THR A 34 14.47 11.87 24.10
CA THR A 34 14.42 10.42 23.79
C THR A 34 15.59 9.53 24.27
N TRP A 35 16.52 10.07 25.05
CA TRP A 35 17.72 9.40 25.58
C TRP A 35 18.58 8.74 24.50
N ASN A 36 18.58 9.30 23.29
CA ASN A 36 19.24 8.74 22.10
C ASN A 36 18.78 7.32 21.73
N VAL A 37 17.57 6.92 22.15
CA VAL A 37 17.04 5.58 21.86
C VAL A 37 16.84 5.38 20.36
N PRO A 38 16.17 6.27 19.61
CA PRO A 38 16.03 6.12 18.16
C PRO A 38 17.38 5.99 17.47
N GLU A 39 18.32 6.88 17.76
CA GLU A 39 19.67 6.92 17.15
C GLU A 39 20.46 5.64 17.43
N HIS A 40 20.35 5.10 18.64
CA HIS A 40 21.00 3.84 19.00
C HIS A 40 20.45 2.66 18.19
N PHE A 41 19.12 2.52 18.12
CA PHE A 41 18.49 1.45 17.37
C PHE A 41 18.73 1.62 15.86
N GLU A 42 18.66 2.84 15.33
CA GLU A 42 18.95 3.12 13.92
C GLU A 42 20.42 2.82 13.56
N GLY A 43 21.36 3.10 14.46
CA GLY A 43 22.78 2.76 14.28
C GLY A 43 23.07 1.27 14.36
N ILE A 44 22.36 0.53 15.22
CA ILE A 44 22.48 -0.93 15.27
C ILE A 44 21.88 -1.56 14.01
N PHE A 45 20.71 -1.09 13.57
CA PHE A 45 19.99 -1.57 12.40
C PHE A 45 20.25 -0.67 11.18
N ASP A 46 21.50 -0.29 10.96
CA ASP A 46 21.95 0.57 9.86
C ASP A 46 21.90 -0.15 8.50
N THR A 47 22.23 -1.44 8.48
CA THR A 47 22.19 -2.27 7.26
C THR A 47 20.88 -3.03 7.10
N GLU A 48 20.48 -3.27 5.85
CA GLU A 48 19.29 -4.08 5.56
C GLU A 48 19.41 -5.50 6.12
N GLU A 49 20.61 -6.11 6.10
CA GLU A 49 20.83 -7.45 6.65
C GLU A 49 20.47 -7.54 8.13
N LYS A 50 20.80 -6.52 8.93
CA LYS A 50 20.43 -6.48 10.35
C LYS A 50 18.95 -6.17 10.53
N GLN A 51 18.37 -5.28 9.74
CA GLN A 51 16.93 -4.99 9.78
C GLN A 51 16.08 -6.22 9.47
N ARG A 52 16.53 -7.05 8.52
CA ARG A 52 15.87 -8.31 8.15
C ARG A 52 15.88 -9.36 9.26
N GLN A 53 16.68 -9.18 10.31
CA GLN A 53 16.67 -10.04 11.50
C GLN A 53 15.53 -9.69 12.48
N ILE A 54 14.92 -8.50 12.35
CA ILE A 54 13.80 -8.09 13.20
C ILE A 54 12.54 -8.84 12.73
N PRO A 55 11.83 -9.55 13.63
CA PRO A 55 10.57 -10.23 13.30
C PRO A 55 9.55 -9.26 12.70
N THR A 56 8.92 -9.64 11.59
CA THR A 56 7.90 -8.81 10.94
C THR A 56 6.48 -9.29 11.25
N LEU A 57 5.61 -8.39 11.72
CA LEU A 57 4.21 -8.72 11.99
C LEU A 57 3.42 -9.07 10.72
N ASN A 58 3.91 -8.66 9.54
CA ASN A 58 3.28 -8.98 8.26
C ASN A 58 3.25 -10.47 7.93
N THR A 59 4.19 -11.26 8.47
CA THR A 59 4.32 -12.69 8.18
C THR A 59 4.30 -13.55 9.43
N LEU A 60 4.55 -12.97 10.60
CA LEU A 60 4.54 -13.68 11.87
C LEU A 60 3.10 -13.96 12.30
N PRO A 61 2.71 -15.24 12.52
CA PRO A 61 1.37 -15.57 12.98
C PRO A 61 1.13 -14.97 14.38
N GLN A 62 -0.11 -14.56 14.66
CA GLN A 62 -0.48 -13.92 15.92
C GLN A 62 -0.15 -14.78 17.15
N SER A 63 -0.15 -16.12 17.03
CA SER A 63 0.26 -17.04 18.11
C SER A 63 1.73 -16.92 18.50
N ALA A 64 2.58 -16.39 17.63
CA ALA A 64 4.01 -16.20 17.89
C ALA A 64 4.34 -14.78 18.39
N TRP A 65 3.35 -13.92 18.55
CA TRP A 65 3.52 -12.55 19.01
C TRP A 65 3.87 -12.53 20.51
N ARG A 66 4.95 -11.83 20.85
CA ARG A 66 5.45 -11.73 22.23
C ARG A 66 5.52 -10.25 22.63
N PRO A 67 4.63 -9.76 23.52
CA PRO A 67 4.73 -8.42 24.07
C PRO A 67 6.12 -8.15 24.66
N GLY A 68 6.57 -6.89 24.61
CA GLY A 68 7.89 -6.49 25.09
C GLY A 68 9.06 -6.81 24.16
N THR A 69 8.81 -7.44 23.00
CA THR A 69 9.84 -7.71 21.98
C THR A 69 9.86 -6.64 20.89
N LEU A 70 11.00 -6.50 20.19
CA LEU A 70 11.12 -5.61 19.05
C LEU A 70 10.51 -6.26 17.82
N VAL A 71 9.62 -5.54 17.15
CA VAL A 71 8.97 -5.99 15.93
C VAL A 71 9.08 -4.93 14.85
N ARG A 72 8.94 -5.38 13.62
CA ARG A 72 8.84 -4.56 12.42
C ARG A 72 7.45 -4.73 11.81
N PHE A 73 6.88 -3.67 11.29
CA PHE A 73 5.60 -3.71 10.60
C PHE A 73 5.62 -2.76 9.41
N ARG A 74 5.29 -3.28 8.23
CA ARG A 74 5.02 -2.50 7.02
C ARG A 74 3.52 -2.43 6.83
N GLY A 75 2.95 -1.24 6.90
CA GLY A 75 1.51 -1.06 6.76
C GLY A 75 1.13 0.28 6.17
N MET A 76 -0.10 0.36 5.67
CA MET A 76 -0.72 1.59 5.24
C MET A 76 -1.35 2.29 6.44
N VAL A 77 -1.16 3.60 6.55
CA VAL A 77 -1.90 4.45 7.49
C VAL A 77 -3.36 4.57 7.03
N GLN A 78 -4.28 4.00 7.80
CA GLN A 78 -5.71 3.97 7.47
C GLN A 78 -6.47 5.11 8.17
N ASP A 79 -6.18 5.35 9.44
CA ASP A 79 -6.91 6.35 10.24
C ASP A 79 -5.98 7.07 11.23
N THR A 80 -5.93 8.39 11.11
CA THR A 80 -5.16 9.28 11.99
C THR A 80 -6.02 9.96 13.07
N SER A 81 -7.31 9.63 13.14
CA SER A 81 -8.30 10.25 14.05
C SER A 81 -8.40 9.60 15.43
N PHE A 82 -7.56 8.60 15.72
CA PHE A 82 -7.47 7.92 17.03
C PHE A 82 -6.99 8.85 18.17
N GLY A 83 -6.51 10.05 17.84
CA GLY A 83 -6.23 11.11 18.80
C GLY A 83 -4.86 10.98 19.46
N GLN A 84 -4.77 11.55 20.67
CA GLN A 84 -3.54 11.61 21.45
C GLN A 84 -3.74 10.91 22.79
N GLU A 85 -2.71 10.19 23.24
CA GLU A 85 -2.63 9.52 24.52
C GLU A 85 -1.59 10.22 25.39
N ILE A 86 -1.91 10.43 26.67
CA ILE A 86 -0.92 10.85 27.66
C ILE A 86 -0.40 9.58 28.33
N SER A 87 0.90 9.32 28.16
CA SER A 87 1.56 8.13 28.70
C SER A 87 2.63 8.54 29.72
N VAL A 88 2.95 7.61 30.63
CA VAL A 88 4.03 7.80 31.61
C VAL A 88 5.36 7.65 30.90
N ASP A 89 6.16 8.72 30.94
CA ASP A 89 7.49 8.74 30.36
C ASP A 89 8.52 8.15 31.34
N VAL A 90 8.51 8.69 32.56
CA VAL A 90 9.39 8.30 33.66
C VAL A 90 8.65 8.47 34.97
N ALA A 91 8.79 7.51 35.88
CA ALA A 91 8.18 7.58 37.20
C ALA A 91 9.14 7.14 38.31
N ARG A 92 8.83 7.50 39.55
CA ARG A 92 9.50 6.97 40.75
C ARG A 92 8.47 6.71 41.84
N ALA A 93 8.69 5.66 42.63
CA ALA A 93 7.76 5.25 43.68
C ALA A 93 7.67 6.27 44.83
N THR A 94 8.81 6.87 45.21
CA THR A 94 8.90 7.88 46.26
C THR A 94 9.88 8.99 45.87
N SER A 95 9.92 10.10 46.60
CA SER A 95 10.83 11.22 46.32
C SER A 95 12.31 10.83 46.35
N ASP A 96 12.64 9.77 47.07
CA ASP A 96 14.00 9.32 47.32
C ASP A 96 14.36 8.08 46.48
N ALA A 97 13.38 7.51 45.77
CA ALA A 97 13.58 6.40 44.85
C ALA A 97 14.23 6.87 43.53
N PRO A 98 15.00 5.99 42.86
CA PRO A 98 15.52 6.28 41.53
C PRO A 98 14.37 6.41 40.52
N TRP A 99 14.57 7.28 39.53
CA TRP A 99 13.67 7.40 38.39
C TRP A 99 13.76 6.14 37.50
N GLN A 100 12.62 5.66 37.02
CA GLN A 100 12.51 4.50 36.14
C GLN A 100 11.84 4.88 34.82
N PRO A 101 12.36 4.45 33.66
CA PRO A 101 11.77 4.74 32.37
C PRO A 101 10.58 3.82 32.08
N HIS A 102 9.49 4.40 31.60
CA HIS A 102 8.30 3.69 31.12
C HIS A 102 8.00 3.95 29.64
N ARG A 103 8.79 4.82 28.99
CA ARG A 103 8.72 5.06 27.55
C ARG A 103 8.82 3.74 26.76
N TYR A 104 7.97 3.61 25.74
CA TYR A 104 7.83 2.43 24.87
C TYR A 104 7.26 1.16 25.54
N SER A 105 6.61 1.30 26.70
CA SER A 105 5.95 0.20 27.40
C SER A 105 4.48 0.50 27.66
N ASP A 106 3.69 -0.53 27.96
CA ASP A 106 2.26 -0.43 28.27
C ASP A 106 1.98 0.16 29.66
N GLY A 107 3.00 0.62 30.39
CA GLY A 107 2.83 1.26 31.69
C GLY A 107 2.65 0.29 32.87
N ASN A 108 2.60 -1.03 32.65
CA ASN A 108 2.63 -2.01 33.74
C ASN A 108 4.03 -2.05 34.38
N VAL A 109 4.11 -1.65 35.65
CA VAL A 109 5.35 -1.54 36.43
C VAL A 109 5.93 -2.92 36.83
N ASP A 110 5.21 -4.01 36.58
CA ASP A 110 5.56 -5.31 37.17
C ASP A 110 6.57 -6.15 36.36
N ASP A 111 6.95 -5.77 35.14
CA ASP A 111 7.87 -6.59 34.31
C ASP A 111 9.36 -6.20 34.48
N ALA A 112 9.75 -5.93 35.72
CA ALA A 112 11.14 -5.98 36.15
C ALA A 112 11.33 -7.27 36.96
N GLY A 113 11.75 -8.33 36.27
CA GLY A 113 11.94 -9.65 36.86
C GLY A 113 12.68 -9.67 38.21
N GLU A 114 12.10 -10.47 39.10
CA GLU A 114 12.72 -11.19 40.22
C GLU A 114 13.38 -10.36 41.32
N THR A 115 12.59 -9.99 42.33
CA THR A 115 12.95 -10.31 43.73
C THR A 115 11.69 -10.70 44.49
N GLY A 116 11.65 -11.94 44.98
CA GLY A 116 10.59 -12.41 45.85
C GLY A 116 10.57 -11.59 47.14
N ALA A 117 9.50 -10.83 47.35
CA ALA A 117 9.02 -10.44 48.66
C ALA A 117 7.55 -10.06 48.54
N ASP A 118 6.73 -10.66 49.39
CA ASP A 118 5.29 -10.50 49.48
C ASP A 118 4.89 -9.02 49.62
N HIS A 119 4.58 -8.34 48.52
CA HIS A 119 3.92 -7.04 48.53
C HIS A 119 2.59 -7.19 47.79
N HIS A 120 1.53 -7.26 48.59
CA HIS A 120 0.16 -7.24 48.13
C HIS A 120 -0.05 -6.08 47.15
N ALA A 121 -0.48 -6.45 45.94
CA ALA A 121 -0.85 -5.58 44.85
C ALA A 121 -1.86 -4.52 45.32
N THR A 122 -1.44 -3.27 45.28
CA THR A 122 -2.36 -2.19 44.93
C THR A 122 -1.95 -1.83 43.50
N SER A 123 -2.86 -2.03 42.55
CA SER A 123 -2.80 -1.38 41.24
C SER A 123 -2.68 0.11 41.51
N GLY A 124 -1.44 0.60 41.55
CA GLY A 124 -1.10 1.94 41.98
C GLY A 124 -1.38 2.86 40.82
N MET A 125 -2.61 3.36 40.75
CA MET A 125 -2.94 4.54 39.97
C MET A 125 -2.00 5.66 40.45
N PHE A 126 -0.92 5.92 39.70
CA PHE A 126 0.00 6.99 40.02
C PHE A 126 -0.80 8.28 40.10
N ASP A 127 -0.59 9.06 41.16
CA ASP A 127 -1.13 10.41 41.21
C ASP A 127 -0.45 11.23 40.10
N LEU A 128 -1.14 11.40 38.98
CA LEU A 128 -0.70 12.14 37.80
C LEU A 128 -0.36 13.61 38.13
N ALA A 129 -0.79 14.12 39.29
CA ALA A 129 -0.46 15.45 39.80
C ALA A 129 0.82 15.48 40.66
N SER A 130 1.46 14.34 40.92
CA SER A 130 2.67 14.26 41.75
C SER A 130 3.93 14.64 40.97
N THR A 131 4.90 15.28 41.65
CA THR A 131 6.25 15.58 41.10
C THR A 131 7.10 14.34 40.84
N ASN A 132 6.56 13.15 41.07
CA ASN A 132 7.22 11.86 40.91
C ASN A 132 6.93 11.18 39.57
N VAL A 133 6.14 11.84 38.70
CA VAL A 133 5.79 11.34 37.37
C VAL A 133 6.08 12.41 36.33
N ARG A 134 6.65 11.98 35.21
CA ARG A 134 6.74 12.77 33.97
C ARG A 134 5.90 12.11 32.90
N LEU A 135 5.13 12.93 32.21
CA LEU A 135 4.20 12.49 31.18
C LEU A 135 4.76 12.84 29.80
N ASN A 136 4.39 12.04 28.82
CA ASN A 136 4.66 12.25 27.42
C ASN A 136 3.36 12.15 26.61
N GLU A 137 3.27 12.88 25.52
CA GLU A 137 2.15 12.86 24.59
C GLU A 137 2.47 11.97 23.39
N LEU A 138 1.60 11.01 23.11
CA LEU A 138 1.70 10.08 22.01
C LEU A 138 0.58 10.33 21.01
N GLN A 139 0.91 10.31 19.72
CA GLN A 139 -0.06 10.24 18.65
C GLN A 139 -0.41 8.78 18.37
N LEU A 140 -1.70 8.45 18.35
CA LEU A 140 -2.19 7.13 17.95
C LEU A 140 -2.58 7.16 16.47
N VAL A 141 -2.08 6.21 15.72
CA VAL A 141 -2.42 6.02 14.31
C VAL A 141 -2.81 4.57 14.09
N TYR A 142 -3.90 4.32 13.35
CA TYR A 142 -4.29 2.97 12.97
C TYR A 142 -3.72 2.62 11.61
N CYS A 143 -2.93 1.55 11.58
CA CYS A 143 -2.27 1.06 10.39
C CYS A 143 -2.77 -0.35 10.05
N VAL A 144 -2.91 -0.61 8.76
CA VAL A 144 -3.34 -1.91 8.24
C VAL A 144 -2.26 -2.52 7.35
N SER A 145 -2.28 -3.84 7.17
CA SER A 145 -1.52 -4.48 6.09
C SER A 145 -1.79 -3.81 4.74
N VAL A 146 -0.78 -3.74 3.87
CA VAL A 146 -0.90 -3.04 2.57
C VAL A 146 -2.01 -3.71 1.72
N PRO A 147 -3.11 -2.99 1.40
CA PRO A 147 -4.23 -3.59 0.67
C PRO A 147 -3.87 -3.93 -0.78
N GLY A 148 -4.42 -5.04 -1.31
CA GLY A 148 -4.29 -5.40 -2.73
C GLY A 148 -2.93 -6.01 -3.09
N GLU A 149 -2.11 -6.34 -2.09
CA GLU A 149 -0.76 -6.87 -2.29
C GLU A 149 -0.76 -8.31 -2.81
N GLN A 150 -0.10 -8.50 -3.95
CA GLN A 150 -0.11 -9.75 -4.68
C GLN A 150 0.71 -10.84 -3.94
N PRO A 151 0.31 -12.12 -4.03
CA PRO A 151 0.94 -13.20 -3.28
C PRO A 151 2.46 -13.35 -3.52
N TRP A 152 2.92 -13.09 -4.75
CA TRP A 152 4.34 -13.18 -5.08
C TRP A 152 5.16 -12.10 -4.36
N ALA A 153 4.63 -10.87 -4.29
CA ALA A 153 5.29 -9.76 -3.60
C ALA A 153 5.36 -10.01 -2.09
N ARG A 154 4.25 -10.46 -1.49
CA ARG A 154 4.21 -10.91 -0.08
C ARG A 154 5.25 -11.99 0.23
N ARG A 155 5.36 -13.02 -0.62
CA ARG A 155 6.36 -14.08 -0.45
C ARG A 155 7.79 -13.55 -0.54
N MET A 156 8.06 -12.61 -1.46
CA MET A 156 9.40 -12.01 -1.53
C MET A 156 9.73 -11.20 -0.28
N TYR A 157 8.79 -10.40 0.24
CA TYR A 157 8.97 -9.71 1.52
C TYR A 157 9.18 -10.67 2.69
N ALA A 158 8.46 -11.80 2.70
CA ALA A 158 8.67 -12.86 3.69
C ALA A 158 10.06 -13.48 3.58
N GLN A 159 10.52 -13.82 2.37
CA GLN A 159 11.85 -14.38 2.11
C GLN A 159 13.00 -13.43 2.45
N GLN A 160 12.74 -12.12 2.38
CA GLN A 160 13.72 -11.12 2.82
C GLN A 160 13.91 -11.12 4.33
N THR A 161 12.99 -11.70 5.12
CA THR A 161 13.15 -11.83 6.58
C THR A 161 14.06 -13.01 6.89
N ILE A 162 15.13 -12.78 7.65
CA ILE A 162 16.06 -13.84 8.04
C ILE A 162 15.43 -14.59 9.21
N GLU A 163 15.02 -15.84 8.99
CA GLU A 163 14.56 -16.72 10.07
C GLU A 163 15.69 -16.92 11.07
N ARG A 164 15.55 -16.32 12.26
CA ARG A 164 16.40 -16.64 13.41
C ARG A 164 16.01 -18.03 13.88
N GLY A 165 16.93 -18.99 13.71
CA GLY A 165 16.75 -20.35 14.19
C GLY A 165 16.36 -20.36 15.67
N THR A 166 15.10 -20.71 15.94
CA THR A 166 14.67 -21.11 17.28
C THR A 166 15.14 -22.55 17.52
N PRO A 167 15.53 -22.92 18.75
CA PRO A 167 15.87 -24.30 19.06
C PRO A 167 14.65 -25.21 18.88
N GLU A 168 14.76 -26.13 17.91
CA GLU A 168 14.07 -27.43 17.67
C GLU A 168 12.55 -27.61 17.89
N SER A 169 11.76 -26.69 18.43
CA SER A 169 10.30 -26.92 18.63
C SER A 169 9.42 -26.48 17.45
N THR A 170 9.92 -25.66 16.53
CA THR A 170 9.14 -25.10 15.40
C THR A 170 9.12 -25.98 14.15
N LYS A 171 10.00 -26.99 14.04
CA LYS A 171 9.94 -27.98 12.94
C LYS A 171 8.74 -28.93 13.03
N ALA A 172 8.14 -29.09 14.22
CA ALA A 172 6.95 -29.92 14.40
C ALA A 172 5.68 -29.24 13.83
N ALA A 173 5.50 -27.93 14.07
CA ALA A 173 4.31 -27.20 13.62
C ALA A 173 4.26 -26.99 12.10
N ALA A 174 5.42 -26.84 11.43
CA ALA A 174 5.47 -26.71 9.97
C ALA A 174 5.31 -28.04 9.23
N ALA A 175 5.57 -29.18 9.90
CA ALA A 175 5.44 -30.51 9.32
C ALA A 175 4.01 -31.08 9.43
N GLU A 176 3.21 -30.61 10.41
CA GLU A 176 1.80 -31.02 10.53
C GLU A 176 0.87 -30.30 9.54
N ALA A 177 1.29 -29.16 8.99
CA ALA A 177 0.53 -28.43 7.97
C ALA A 177 0.59 -29.04 6.56
N SER A 178 1.44 -30.06 6.33
CA SER A 178 1.63 -30.67 5.00
C SER A 178 1.05 -32.09 4.85
N VAL A 179 0.30 -32.60 5.85
CA VAL A 179 -0.30 -33.97 5.80
C VAL A 179 -1.74 -34.01 6.31
N ALA A 180 -2.57 -33.02 5.99
CA ALA A 180 -4.01 -33.08 6.25
C ALA A 180 -4.80 -33.00 4.94
N GLU A 181 -4.73 -34.08 4.15
CA GLU A 181 -5.78 -34.44 3.20
C GLU A 181 -6.68 -35.49 3.88
N ASP A 182 -7.99 -35.25 3.79
CA ASP A 182 -9.13 -36.11 4.13
C ASP A 182 -9.39 -36.48 5.62
N ASP A 183 -10.34 -35.77 6.25
CA ASP A 183 -11.46 -36.42 6.98
C ASP A 183 -12.57 -35.41 7.39
N ASP A 184 -13.77 -35.65 6.87
CA ASP A 184 -14.95 -34.78 6.79
C ASP A 184 -15.87 -34.82 8.03
N ALA A 185 -15.33 -34.74 9.25
CA ALA A 185 -16.16 -34.92 10.46
C ALA A 185 -15.87 -34.02 11.69
N CYS A 186 -14.87 -33.13 11.66
CA CYS A 186 -14.51 -32.29 12.82
C CYS A 186 -14.93 -30.81 12.72
N THR A 187 -15.73 -30.44 11.73
CA THR A 187 -16.07 -29.04 11.41
C THR A 187 -17.14 -28.40 12.31
N GLU A 188 -17.96 -29.19 13.02
CA GLU A 188 -19.05 -28.63 13.85
C GLU A 188 -18.65 -28.31 15.30
N HIS A 189 -17.61 -28.92 15.86
CA HIS A 189 -17.24 -28.72 17.27
C HIS A 189 -16.29 -27.54 17.49
N MET A 190 -15.40 -27.22 16.53
CA MET A 190 -14.55 -26.01 16.60
C MET A 190 -15.31 -24.72 16.28
N ALA A 191 -16.39 -24.78 15.51
CA ALA A 191 -17.21 -23.61 15.18
C ALA A 191 -17.96 -23.04 16.40
N ARG A 192 -18.21 -23.86 17.44
CA ARG A 192 -18.98 -23.43 18.62
C ARG A 192 -18.16 -22.77 19.73
N LEU A 193 -16.84 -22.90 19.72
CA LEU A 193 -15.94 -22.26 20.70
C LEU A 193 -15.28 -20.98 20.19
N ALA A 194 -15.32 -20.71 18.88
CA ALA A 194 -14.78 -19.50 18.25
C ALA A 194 -15.79 -18.33 18.15
N LEU A 195 -17.00 -18.48 18.70
CA LEU A 195 -18.09 -17.50 18.53
C LEU A 195 -18.12 -16.40 19.60
N ASP A 196 -17.47 -16.58 20.76
CA ASP A 196 -17.56 -15.61 21.87
C ASP A 196 -16.35 -14.66 21.99
N ASP A 197 -15.13 -15.03 21.58
CA ASP A 197 -13.93 -14.16 21.64
C ASP A 197 -13.63 -13.38 20.34
N ALA A 198 -14.39 -13.61 19.27
CA ALA A 198 -14.08 -13.10 17.91
C ALA A 198 -14.62 -11.68 17.61
N ALA A 199 -15.47 -11.11 18.46
CA ALA A 199 -16.16 -9.84 18.18
C ALA A 199 -15.22 -8.62 17.95
N PRO A 200 -14.14 -8.40 18.74
CA PRO A 200 -13.27 -7.24 18.55
C PRO A 200 -12.25 -7.40 17.41
N ALA A 201 -11.65 -8.58 17.24
CA ALA A 201 -10.74 -8.85 16.13
C ALA A 201 -11.47 -8.73 14.78
N ALA A 202 -12.73 -9.19 14.70
CA ALA A 202 -13.59 -9.01 13.54
C ALA A 202 -13.90 -7.52 13.24
N ARG A 203 -14.01 -6.66 14.26
CA ARG A 203 -14.23 -5.21 14.10
C ARG A 203 -13.01 -4.48 13.52
N LEU A 204 -11.79 -4.92 13.84
CA LEU A 204 -10.58 -4.33 13.27
C LEU A 204 -10.29 -4.82 11.85
N VAL A 205 -10.56 -6.10 11.57
CA VAL A 205 -10.56 -6.63 10.20
C VAL A 205 -11.59 -5.88 9.35
N ALA A 206 -12.72 -5.46 9.92
CA ALA A 206 -13.71 -4.64 9.22
C ALA A 206 -13.23 -3.22 8.87
N LYS A 207 -12.19 -2.68 9.52
CA LYS A 207 -11.51 -1.42 9.13
C LYS A 207 -10.48 -1.62 8.01
N HIS A 208 -10.22 -2.86 7.58
CA HIS A 208 -9.37 -3.12 6.43
C HIS A 208 -10.15 -2.75 5.15
N PRO A 209 -9.60 -1.92 4.24
CA PRO A 209 -10.27 -1.54 2.99
C PRO A 209 -10.73 -2.74 2.15
N LEU A 210 -10.02 -3.86 2.27
CA LEU A 210 -10.32 -5.13 1.61
C LEU A 210 -10.49 -6.23 2.67
N ALA A 211 -11.59 -6.19 3.43
CA ALA A 211 -11.87 -7.16 4.49
C ALA A 211 -11.98 -8.62 4.00
N GLU A 212 -12.19 -8.82 2.69
CA GLU A 212 -12.24 -10.12 2.00
C GLU A 212 -10.86 -10.80 1.96
N GLU A 213 -9.76 -10.07 2.19
CA GLU A 213 -8.41 -10.62 2.16
C GLU A 213 -8.10 -11.43 3.43
N GLN A 214 -7.68 -12.68 3.24
CA GLN A 214 -7.33 -13.63 4.32
C GLN A 214 -6.18 -13.17 5.23
N HIS A 215 -5.45 -12.11 4.86
CA HIS A 215 -4.24 -11.64 5.55
C HIS A 215 -4.39 -10.21 6.06
N SER A 216 -5.63 -9.74 6.22
CA SER A 216 -5.93 -8.43 6.77
C SER A 216 -5.45 -8.34 8.22
N LEU A 217 -4.48 -7.46 8.47
CA LEU A 217 -3.95 -7.17 9.79
C LEU A 217 -4.18 -5.70 10.13
N GLY A 218 -4.62 -5.41 11.35
CA GLY A 218 -4.75 -4.07 11.89
C GLY A 218 -3.94 -3.92 13.17
N VAL A 219 -3.16 -2.84 13.29
CA VAL A 219 -2.30 -2.55 14.44
C VAL A 219 -2.36 -1.07 14.77
N VAL A 220 -2.43 -0.74 16.06
CA VAL A 220 -2.33 0.66 16.52
C VAL A 220 -0.85 1.02 16.70
N VAL A 221 -0.40 2.10 16.09
CA VAL A 221 0.95 2.62 16.24
C VAL A 221 0.91 3.80 17.19
N LYS A 222 1.64 3.70 18.31
CA LYS A 222 1.86 4.79 19.27
C LYS A 222 3.18 5.47 18.94
N ALA A 223 3.14 6.69 18.43
CA ALA A 223 4.32 7.46 18.04
C ALA A 223 4.45 8.74 18.88
N SER A 224 5.67 9.16 19.19
CA SER A 224 5.88 10.42 19.91
C SER A 224 5.47 11.62 19.04
N LEU A 225 4.68 12.55 19.59
CA LEU A 225 4.11 13.68 18.85
C LEU A 225 5.16 14.64 18.27
N LEU A 226 6.34 14.73 18.92
CA LEU A 226 7.37 15.72 18.58
C LEU A 226 8.23 15.38 17.34
N GLY A 227 8.09 14.19 16.76
CA GLY A 227 8.84 13.78 15.55
C GLY A 227 7.97 13.25 14.41
N SER A 228 6.64 13.25 14.56
CA SER A 228 5.73 12.44 13.74
C SER A 228 4.77 13.21 12.82
N GLN A 229 4.71 14.55 12.92
CA GLN A 229 3.65 15.33 12.24
C GLN A 229 3.62 15.16 10.71
N ASP A 230 4.77 14.98 10.07
CA ASP A 230 4.86 14.77 8.60
C ASP A 230 4.98 13.28 8.20
N THR A 231 5.06 12.36 9.18
CA THR A 231 5.32 10.93 8.89
C THR A 231 4.05 10.16 8.54
N PHE A 232 2.91 10.56 9.12
CA PHE A 232 1.66 9.81 9.05
C PHE A 232 0.60 10.56 8.23
N ALA A 233 0.70 10.45 6.91
CA ALA A 233 -0.37 10.84 5.99
C ALA A 233 -1.31 9.65 5.75
N VAL A 234 -2.59 9.90 5.55
CA VAL A 234 -3.53 8.82 5.17
C VAL A 234 -3.11 8.22 3.84
N THR A 235 -3.33 6.92 3.65
CA THR A 235 -2.91 6.12 2.48
C THR A 235 -1.40 6.01 2.24
N SER A 236 -0.57 6.65 3.06
CA SER A 236 0.87 6.44 2.99
C SER A 236 1.26 5.10 3.60
N THR A 237 2.26 4.46 3.01
CA THR A 237 2.86 3.25 3.57
C THR A 237 3.98 3.65 4.51
N VAL A 238 4.03 3.05 5.69
CA VAL A 238 5.06 3.26 6.70
C VAL A 238 5.69 1.95 7.12
N GLU A 239 7.00 1.98 7.35
CA GLU A 239 7.72 0.93 8.07
C GLU A 239 7.93 1.41 9.51
N VAL A 240 7.36 0.67 10.45
CA VAL A 240 7.43 0.94 11.89
C VAL A 240 8.33 -0.09 12.54
N ILE A 241 9.32 0.37 13.30
CA ILE A 241 10.13 -0.49 14.18
C ILE A 241 9.89 -0.02 15.61
N GLY A 242 9.45 -0.95 16.45
CA GLY A 242 9.03 -0.62 17.80
C GLY A 242 8.79 -1.82 18.68
N VAL A 243 8.44 -1.53 19.94
CA VAL A 243 8.15 -2.56 20.94
C VAL A 243 6.69 -2.98 20.80
N LEU A 244 6.45 -4.28 20.69
CA LEU A 244 5.10 -4.83 20.65
C LEU A 244 4.46 -4.74 22.04
N GLY A 245 3.23 -4.23 22.10
CA GLY A 245 2.43 -4.13 23.31
C GLY A 245 0.95 -4.26 23.00
N THR A 246 0.12 -3.85 23.95
CA THR A 246 -1.34 -3.86 23.85
C THR A 246 -1.93 -2.53 24.30
N VAL A 247 -3.02 -2.11 23.66
CA VAL A 247 -3.74 -0.90 24.02
C VAL A 247 -5.20 -1.23 24.27
N ALA A 248 -5.68 -0.92 25.47
CA ALA A 248 -7.10 -0.97 25.79
C ALA A 248 -7.81 0.21 25.11
N VAL A 249 -8.69 -0.09 24.15
CA VAL A 249 -9.56 0.92 23.54
C VAL A 249 -10.95 0.79 24.17
N ALA A 250 -11.37 1.84 24.87
CA ALA A 250 -12.68 1.91 25.50
C ALA A 250 -13.78 1.92 24.44
N THR A 251 -14.67 0.92 24.46
CA THR A 251 -15.87 0.94 23.62
C THR A 251 -16.90 1.92 24.17
N GLU A 252 -17.86 2.39 23.36
CA GLU A 252 -18.93 3.29 23.83
C GLU A 252 -19.73 2.70 25.00
N ASP A 253 -19.86 1.37 25.09
CA ASP A 253 -20.50 0.70 26.23
C ASP A 253 -19.73 0.94 27.53
N ALA A 254 -18.39 1.04 27.49
CA ALA A 254 -17.58 1.37 28.66
C ALA A 254 -17.71 2.86 29.08
N LEU A 255 -17.99 3.76 28.12
CA LEU A 255 -18.21 5.19 28.39
C LEU A 255 -19.62 5.48 28.94
N LEU A 256 -20.62 4.69 28.53
CA LEU A 256 -22.00 4.81 28.99
C LEU A 256 -22.28 3.96 30.24
N HIS A 257 -21.54 2.87 30.43
CA HIS A 257 -21.64 1.96 31.57
C HIS A 257 -20.25 1.68 32.18
N PRO A 258 -19.82 2.44 33.20
CA PRO A 258 -18.51 2.28 33.84
C PRO A 258 -18.33 0.96 34.62
N GLU A 259 -19.39 0.16 34.75
CA GLU A 259 -19.35 -1.19 35.35
C GLU A 259 -19.23 -2.31 34.31
N ALA A 260 -19.27 -1.99 33.02
CA ALA A 260 -19.08 -2.96 31.94
C ALA A 260 -17.59 -3.07 31.60
N ASP A 261 -17.01 -4.26 31.77
CA ASP A 261 -15.63 -4.59 31.39
C ASP A 261 -15.52 -4.74 29.85
N ALA A 262 -15.79 -3.63 29.14
CA ALA A 262 -15.89 -3.58 27.69
C ALA A 262 -14.69 -2.85 27.05
N ALA A 263 -13.54 -2.87 27.71
CA ALA A 263 -12.28 -2.42 27.13
C ALA A 263 -11.72 -3.53 26.23
N VAL A 264 -11.51 -3.20 24.95
CA VAL A 264 -10.96 -4.15 24.00
C VAL A 264 -9.46 -3.95 23.94
N GLU A 265 -8.69 -4.98 24.26
CA GLU A 265 -7.23 -4.97 24.07
C GLU A 265 -6.89 -5.18 22.60
N LEU A 266 -6.18 -4.20 22.03
CA LEU A 266 -5.72 -4.23 20.65
C LEU A 266 -4.20 -4.35 20.59
N PRO A 267 -3.65 -5.04 19.60
CA PRO A 267 -2.21 -5.04 19.41
C PRO A 267 -1.74 -3.63 19.07
N CYS A 268 -0.71 -3.17 19.76
CA CYS A 268 -0.08 -1.90 19.46
C CYS A 268 1.43 -2.01 19.33
N ILE A 269 2.02 -1.10 18.56
CA ILE A 269 3.47 -0.94 18.48
C ILE A 269 3.82 0.42 19.08
N HIS A 270 4.66 0.41 20.11
CA HIS A 270 5.33 1.61 20.59
C HIS A 270 6.49 1.92 19.66
N ALA A 271 6.27 2.85 18.73
CA ALA A 271 7.24 3.19 17.71
C ALA A 271 8.49 3.80 18.33
N ILE A 272 9.64 3.14 18.13
CA ILE A 272 10.95 3.72 18.44
C ILE A 272 11.32 4.70 17.33
N PHE A 273 11.17 4.25 16.08
CA PHE A 273 11.24 5.11 14.90
C PHE A 273 10.31 4.58 13.79
N CYS A 274 9.84 5.49 12.95
CA CYS A 274 8.99 5.20 11.80
C CYS A 274 9.62 5.81 10.55
N ARG A 275 9.41 5.15 9.40
CA ARG A 275 9.93 5.61 8.13
C ARG A 275 8.82 5.56 7.09
N PRO A 276 8.48 6.69 6.43
CA PRO A 276 7.58 6.64 5.29
C PRO A 276 8.25 5.88 4.15
N LEU A 277 7.51 4.98 3.52
CA LEU A 277 7.92 4.27 2.31
C LEU A 277 7.29 4.96 1.10
N HIS A 278 8.09 5.11 0.05
CA HIS A 278 7.59 5.62 -1.21
C HIS A 278 7.10 4.44 -2.08
N ALA A 279 6.13 4.67 -2.97
CA ALA A 279 5.59 3.62 -3.84
C ALA A 279 6.67 2.89 -4.67
N ALA A 280 7.77 3.57 -4.98
CA ALA A 280 8.97 3.00 -5.62
C ALA A 280 9.65 1.90 -4.78
N THR A 281 9.82 2.14 -3.48
CA THR A 281 10.51 1.22 -2.56
C THR A 281 9.59 0.10 -2.06
N GLU A 282 8.30 0.16 -2.41
CA GLU A 282 7.32 -0.91 -2.22
C GLU A 282 7.37 -2.00 -3.31
N ASN A 283 8.36 -1.99 -4.19
CA ASN A 283 8.62 -3.16 -5.02
C ASN A 283 9.72 -4.01 -4.36
N PRO A 284 9.47 -5.31 -4.07
CA PRO A 284 10.44 -6.15 -3.39
C PRO A 284 11.75 -6.37 -4.17
N HIS A 285 11.78 -6.07 -5.48
CA HIS A 285 13.00 -6.13 -6.30
C HIS A 285 13.90 -4.90 -6.16
N LEU A 286 13.39 -3.80 -5.62
CA LEU A 286 14.17 -2.59 -5.38
C LEU A 286 14.55 -2.52 -3.91
N LEU A 287 15.84 -2.36 -3.66
CA LEU A 287 16.33 -2.08 -2.32
C LEU A 287 16.07 -0.62 -1.98
N ARG A 288 15.81 -0.34 -0.72
CA ARG A 288 15.53 1.05 -0.29
C ARG A 288 16.68 1.99 -0.62
N ALA A 289 17.92 1.50 -0.48
CA ALA A 289 19.12 2.28 -0.76
C ALA A 289 19.27 2.71 -2.24
N THR A 290 18.46 2.15 -3.15
CA THR A 290 18.53 2.45 -4.59
C THR A 290 17.68 3.64 -5.00
N VAL A 291 16.84 4.17 -4.11
CA VAL A 291 15.87 5.22 -4.41
C VAL A 291 16.00 6.38 -3.41
N ASP A 292 15.88 7.62 -3.88
CA ASP A 292 15.80 8.80 -3.01
C ASP A 292 14.44 8.92 -2.29
N ARG A 293 14.28 9.98 -1.47
CA ARG A 293 13.01 10.25 -0.77
C ARG A 293 11.86 10.61 -1.71
N GLN A 294 12.18 11.07 -2.92
CA GLN A 294 11.25 11.48 -3.96
C GLN A 294 10.86 10.32 -4.89
N GLY A 295 11.41 9.12 -4.69
CA GLY A 295 11.12 7.97 -5.52
C GLY A 295 11.94 7.84 -6.80
N HIS A 296 13.03 8.61 -6.95
CA HIS A 296 13.93 8.50 -8.09
C HIS A 296 15.06 7.53 -7.82
N LEU A 297 15.39 6.75 -8.84
CA LEU A 297 16.55 5.88 -8.82
C LEU A 297 17.84 6.70 -8.67
N ILE A 298 18.64 6.38 -7.65
CA ILE A 298 19.94 7.00 -7.36
C ILE A 298 21.11 6.05 -7.63
N ASP A 299 20.87 4.74 -7.66
CA ASP A 299 21.93 3.76 -7.82
C ASP A 299 22.31 3.58 -9.30
N SER A 300 23.48 4.12 -9.66
CA SER A 300 24.08 3.97 -10.99
C SER A 300 24.49 2.54 -11.32
N ALA A 301 24.48 1.61 -10.37
CA ALA A 301 24.80 0.20 -10.63
C ALA A 301 23.69 -0.54 -11.38
N LEU A 302 22.47 -0.02 -11.38
CA LEU A 302 21.36 -0.54 -12.17
C LEU A 302 21.40 0.09 -13.57
N ASP A 303 22.01 -0.62 -14.53
CA ASP A 303 21.96 -0.22 -15.93
C ASP A 303 20.54 -0.42 -16.50
N ALA A 304 19.75 0.66 -16.42
CA ALA A 304 18.37 0.69 -16.88
C ALA A 304 18.25 0.34 -18.38
N ALA A 305 19.20 0.79 -19.21
CA ALA A 305 19.19 0.54 -20.65
C ALA A 305 19.50 -0.94 -20.98
N ALA A 306 20.47 -1.54 -20.29
CA ALA A 306 20.76 -2.97 -20.43
C ALA A 306 19.57 -3.84 -20.00
N LEU A 307 18.90 -3.48 -18.90
CA LEU A 307 17.70 -4.19 -18.44
C LEU A 307 16.54 -4.03 -19.44
N ALA A 308 16.35 -2.82 -19.98
CA ALA A 308 15.30 -2.54 -20.96
C ALA A 308 15.50 -3.33 -22.26
N SER A 309 16.72 -3.37 -22.80
CA SER A 309 17.03 -4.13 -24.02
C SER A 309 16.80 -5.63 -23.88
N THR A 310 16.96 -6.17 -22.66
CA THR A 310 16.72 -7.60 -22.38
C THR A 310 15.24 -7.92 -22.15
N ALA A 311 14.54 -7.08 -21.39
CA ALA A 311 13.20 -7.40 -20.88
C ALA A 311 12.05 -6.90 -21.77
N ARG A 312 12.20 -5.72 -22.40
CA ARG A 312 11.09 -4.98 -23.03
C ARG A 312 10.43 -5.77 -24.15
N GLU A 313 11.21 -6.28 -25.11
CA GLU A 313 10.67 -6.99 -26.28
C GLU A 313 9.96 -8.30 -25.88
N ALA A 314 10.56 -9.06 -24.97
CA ALA A 314 9.97 -10.29 -24.44
C ALA A 314 8.66 -10.02 -23.69
N LEU A 315 8.63 -8.95 -22.87
CA LEU A 315 7.43 -8.53 -22.15
C LEU A 315 6.34 -8.07 -23.13
N LEU A 316 6.66 -7.25 -24.13
CA LEU A 316 5.71 -6.80 -25.15
C LEU A 316 5.13 -7.97 -25.95
N SER A 317 5.95 -8.95 -26.31
CA SER A 317 5.49 -10.19 -26.97
C SER A 317 4.47 -10.95 -26.10
N SER A 318 4.76 -11.09 -24.80
CA SER A 318 3.87 -11.71 -23.82
C SER A 318 2.54 -10.96 -23.70
N LEU A 319 2.57 -9.62 -23.59
CA LEU A 319 1.38 -8.78 -23.51
C LEU A 319 0.55 -8.83 -24.80
N THR A 320 1.22 -8.81 -25.96
CA THR A 320 0.59 -8.93 -27.29
C THR A 320 -0.15 -10.26 -27.42
N GLY A 321 0.44 -11.36 -26.96
CA GLY A 321 -0.21 -12.68 -26.95
C GLY A 321 -1.48 -12.72 -26.08
N ILE A 322 -1.50 -12.00 -24.96
CA ILE A 322 -2.67 -11.93 -24.05
C ILE A 322 -3.80 -11.10 -24.67
N LEU A 323 -3.45 -10.04 -25.41
CA LEU A 323 -4.36 -9.16 -26.11
C LEU A 323 -4.67 -9.65 -27.53
N GLU A 324 -4.61 -10.96 -27.76
CA GLU A 324 -5.00 -11.64 -29.01
C GLU A 324 -4.27 -11.12 -30.27
N GLY A 325 -3.03 -10.65 -30.11
CA GLY A 325 -2.17 -10.17 -31.20
C GLY A 325 -2.14 -8.66 -31.41
N ASP A 326 -2.85 -7.88 -30.60
CA ASP A 326 -2.87 -6.41 -30.71
C ASP A 326 -1.61 -5.77 -30.09
N SER A 327 -0.62 -5.47 -30.94
CA SER A 327 0.66 -4.88 -30.52
C SER A 327 0.52 -3.45 -29.99
N LEU A 328 -0.40 -2.66 -30.55
CA LEU A 328 -0.64 -1.29 -30.10
C LEU A 328 -1.18 -1.29 -28.66
N ALA A 329 -2.15 -2.17 -28.39
CA ALA A 329 -2.73 -2.31 -27.05
C ALA A 329 -1.71 -2.79 -26.02
N ALA A 330 -0.81 -3.70 -26.42
CA ALA A 330 0.27 -4.18 -25.56
C ALA A 330 1.26 -3.07 -25.19
N GLU A 331 1.58 -2.17 -26.14
CA GLU A 331 2.47 -1.05 -25.89
C GLU A 331 1.85 -0.02 -24.94
N TYR A 332 0.61 0.40 -25.15
CA TYR A 332 -0.09 1.27 -24.19
C TYR A 332 -0.22 0.64 -22.80
N LEU A 333 -0.44 -0.67 -22.73
CA LEU A 333 -0.51 -1.39 -21.45
C LEU A 333 0.83 -1.38 -20.72
N LEU A 334 1.95 -1.52 -21.45
CA LEU A 334 3.28 -1.39 -20.87
C LEU A 334 3.52 0.04 -20.35
N LEU A 335 3.18 1.06 -21.16
CA LEU A 335 3.31 2.46 -20.76
C LEU A 335 2.47 2.79 -19.53
N MET A 336 1.26 2.22 -19.41
CA MET A 336 0.41 2.32 -18.22
C MET A 336 1.12 1.78 -16.97
N MET A 337 1.74 0.60 -17.05
CA MET A 337 2.40 -0.03 -15.90
C MET A 337 3.58 0.78 -15.35
N ILE A 338 4.31 1.48 -16.22
CA ILE A 338 5.44 2.33 -15.81
C ILE A 338 5.04 3.77 -15.46
N SER A 339 3.82 4.19 -15.82
CA SER A 339 3.31 5.54 -15.53
C SER A 339 3.10 5.79 -14.04
N ARG A 340 3.39 7.02 -13.58
CA ARG A 340 3.19 7.44 -12.19
C ARG A 340 2.95 8.95 -12.12
N VAL A 341 2.19 9.39 -11.13
CA VAL A 341 2.07 10.83 -10.85
C VAL A 341 3.43 11.38 -10.42
N GLN A 342 3.98 12.34 -11.17
CA GLN A 342 5.26 12.97 -10.86
C GLN A 342 5.10 14.38 -10.29
N HIS A 343 4.16 15.14 -10.87
CA HIS A 343 3.91 16.51 -10.45
C HIS A 343 2.41 16.69 -10.21
N ARG A 344 2.06 17.43 -9.16
CA ARG A 344 0.69 17.83 -8.86
C ARG A 344 0.62 19.35 -8.90
N SER A 345 -0.30 19.89 -9.69
CA SER A 345 -0.60 21.32 -9.69
C SER A 345 -2.07 21.50 -9.36
N ASP A 346 -2.35 22.02 -8.16
CA ASP A 346 -3.67 22.23 -7.56
C ASP A 346 -4.63 21.02 -7.63
N VAL A 347 -5.27 20.81 -8.78
CA VAL A 347 -6.31 19.78 -9.01
C VAL A 347 -5.89 18.73 -10.04
N THR A 348 -4.83 18.99 -10.82
CA THR A 348 -4.41 18.10 -11.91
C THR A 348 -3.12 17.38 -11.54
N ALA A 349 -3.17 16.05 -11.61
CA ALA A 349 -1.99 15.19 -11.57
C ALA A 349 -1.39 15.08 -12.98
N ILE A 350 -0.07 15.12 -13.07
CA ILE A 350 0.66 14.98 -14.33
C ILE A 350 1.59 13.78 -14.21
N GLY A 351 1.47 12.84 -15.14
CA GLY A 351 2.39 11.70 -15.30
C GLY A 351 1.73 10.33 -15.21
N ASP A 352 0.47 10.25 -14.76
CA ASP A 352 -0.33 9.03 -14.79
C ASP A 352 -0.94 8.80 -16.17
N LEU A 353 -1.15 7.52 -16.51
CA LEU A 353 -1.78 7.11 -17.76
C LEU A 353 -3.00 6.22 -17.41
N SER A 354 -4.20 6.78 -17.57
CA SER A 354 -5.46 6.05 -17.45
C SER A 354 -5.87 5.47 -18.81
N LEU A 355 -6.14 4.16 -18.86
CA LEU A 355 -6.39 3.43 -20.11
C LEU A 355 -7.74 2.74 -20.10
N ASN A 356 -8.46 2.81 -21.22
CA ASN A 356 -9.71 2.07 -21.44
C ASN A 356 -9.62 1.24 -22.72
N PHE A 357 -9.77 -0.08 -22.58
CA PHE A 357 -9.97 -0.99 -23.70
C PHE A 357 -11.46 -1.07 -24.02
N THR A 358 -11.83 -0.60 -25.21
CA THR A 358 -13.21 -0.64 -25.73
C THR A 358 -13.39 -1.79 -26.71
N LYS A 359 -14.66 -2.13 -27.02
CA LYS A 359 -15.06 -3.26 -27.88
C LYS A 359 -14.66 -4.62 -27.28
N VAL A 360 -14.53 -4.70 -25.95
CA VAL A 360 -14.28 -5.97 -25.26
C VAL A 360 -15.55 -6.83 -25.35
N PRO A 361 -15.47 -8.09 -25.82
CA PRO A 361 -16.64 -8.94 -25.95
C PRO A 361 -17.25 -9.24 -24.58
N ARG A 362 -18.58 -9.05 -24.46
CA ARG A 362 -19.32 -9.52 -23.29
C ARG A 362 -19.35 -11.04 -23.29
N SER A 363 -18.97 -11.65 -22.18
CA SER A 363 -19.17 -13.09 -21.98
C SER A 363 -20.57 -13.32 -21.42
N ALA A 364 -21.33 -14.23 -22.02
CA ALA A 364 -22.58 -14.71 -21.45
C ALA A 364 -22.26 -15.62 -20.25
N ALA A 365 -21.98 -15.02 -19.09
CA ALA A 365 -21.73 -15.76 -17.87
C ALA A 365 -23.00 -16.58 -17.51
N THR A 366 -22.87 -17.90 -17.48
CA THR A 366 -23.95 -18.86 -17.19
C THR A 366 -24.14 -19.09 -15.69
N SER A 367 -23.26 -18.51 -14.86
CA SER A 367 -23.27 -18.54 -13.40
C SER A 367 -23.00 -17.13 -12.87
N ALA A 368 -23.65 -16.75 -11.77
CA ALA A 368 -23.42 -15.46 -11.13
C ALA A 368 -21.92 -15.30 -10.79
N PRO A 369 -21.24 -14.26 -11.26
CA PRO A 369 -19.84 -14.01 -10.91
C PRO A 369 -19.73 -13.81 -9.38
N SER A 370 -18.67 -14.31 -8.77
CA SER A 370 -18.36 -13.94 -7.39
C SER A 370 -18.12 -12.42 -7.31
N ALA A 371 -18.37 -11.81 -6.15
CA ALA A 371 -18.38 -10.35 -6.00
C ALA A 371 -17.03 -9.67 -6.33
N THR A 372 -15.95 -10.44 -6.50
CA THR A 372 -14.58 -9.98 -6.73
C THR A 372 -13.98 -10.38 -8.08
N GLU A 373 -14.66 -11.22 -8.87
CA GLU A 373 -14.15 -11.70 -10.15
C GLU A 373 -14.60 -10.83 -11.33
N LEU A 374 -13.66 -10.57 -12.24
CA LEU A 374 -13.96 -9.88 -13.51
C LEU A 374 -14.79 -10.82 -14.40
N CYS A 375 -15.80 -10.28 -15.07
CA CYS A 375 -16.73 -11.03 -15.89
C CYS A 375 -16.15 -11.37 -17.26
N SER A 376 -15.43 -10.44 -17.89
CA SER A 376 -14.83 -10.68 -19.20
C SER A 376 -13.65 -11.68 -19.12
N PRO A 377 -13.59 -12.72 -19.98
CA PRO A 377 -12.47 -13.64 -20.02
C PRO A 377 -11.18 -12.94 -20.43
N MET A 378 -11.25 -11.93 -21.29
CA MET A 378 -10.11 -11.09 -21.65
C MET A 378 -9.61 -10.32 -20.42
N ALA A 379 -10.51 -9.66 -19.69
CA ALA A 379 -10.16 -8.90 -18.49
C ALA A 379 -9.53 -9.81 -17.42
N ARG A 380 -10.06 -11.03 -17.22
CA ARG A 380 -9.46 -12.02 -16.31
C ARG A 380 -8.05 -12.45 -16.73
N ARG A 381 -7.81 -12.71 -18.02
CA ARG A 381 -6.47 -13.06 -18.52
C ARG A 381 -5.47 -11.92 -18.32
N VAL A 382 -5.86 -10.69 -18.66
CA VAL A 382 -5.03 -9.49 -18.48
C VAL A 382 -4.73 -9.28 -17.00
N HIS A 383 -5.75 -9.31 -16.14
CA HIS A 383 -5.59 -9.20 -14.70
C HIS A 383 -4.66 -10.28 -14.13
N ALA A 384 -4.85 -11.55 -14.51
CA ALA A 384 -4.02 -12.65 -14.02
C ALA A 384 -2.54 -12.46 -14.41
N ARG A 385 -2.24 -11.99 -15.63
CA ARG A 385 -0.86 -11.68 -16.01
C ARG A 385 -0.33 -10.49 -15.23
N LEU A 386 -1.08 -9.39 -15.15
CA LEU A 386 -0.60 -8.19 -14.46
C LEU A 386 -0.43 -8.40 -12.96
N ALA A 387 -1.30 -9.20 -12.33
CA ALA A 387 -1.15 -9.65 -10.94
C ALA A 387 0.15 -10.46 -10.71
N SER A 388 0.65 -11.15 -11.74
CA SER A 388 1.96 -11.83 -11.68
C SER A 388 3.16 -10.88 -11.88
N LEU A 389 2.95 -9.64 -12.34
CA LEU A 389 4.02 -8.67 -12.64
C LEU A 389 4.06 -7.49 -11.68
N LEU A 390 2.89 -7.04 -11.21
CA LEU A 390 2.73 -5.85 -10.40
C LEU A 390 2.59 -6.25 -8.92
N PRO A 391 3.12 -5.43 -7.99
CA PRO A 391 3.09 -5.76 -6.57
C PRO A 391 1.68 -5.61 -5.99
N LYS A 392 0.85 -4.70 -6.54
CA LYS A 392 -0.48 -4.36 -6.02
C LYS A 392 -1.50 -4.21 -7.13
N CYS A 393 -2.59 -4.98 -7.04
CA CYS A 393 -3.68 -4.98 -8.01
C CYS A 393 -5.02 -5.15 -7.31
N LEU A 394 -6.05 -4.48 -7.81
CA LEU A 394 -7.42 -4.61 -7.33
C LEU A 394 -8.41 -4.75 -8.49
N PRO A 395 -9.10 -5.91 -8.63
CA PRO A 395 -10.23 -6.05 -9.55
C PRO A 395 -11.48 -5.38 -8.97
N ILE A 396 -12.20 -4.65 -9.83
CA ILE A 396 -13.46 -3.97 -9.53
C ILE A 396 -14.48 -4.34 -10.61
N PRO A 397 -15.31 -5.38 -10.40
CA PRO A 397 -16.39 -5.69 -11.31
C PRO A 397 -17.51 -4.63 -11.18
N MET A 398 -17.89 -3.97 -12.27
CA MET A 398 -18.97 -2.97 -12.27
C MET A 398 -20.37 -3.60 -12.30
N ALA A 399 -20.53 -4.75 -11.63
CA ALA A 399 -21.83 -5.39 -11.44
C ALA A 399 -22.67 -4.58 -10.44
N LEU A 400 -23.98 -4.47 -10.68
CA LEU A 400 -24.88 -3.67 -9.83
C LEU A 400 -24.86 -4.11 -8.36
N GLY A 401 -24.78 -5.43 -8.11
CA GLY A 401 -24.68 -5.97 -6.76
C GLY A 401 -23.42 -5.50 -6.04
N HIS A 402 -22.27 -5.49 -6.73
CA HIS A 402 -20.99 -5.04 -6.16
C HIS A 402 -20.99 -3.52 -5.91
N LEU A 403 -21.49 -2.74 -6.87
CA LEU A 403 -21.54 -1.28 -6.78
C LEU A 403 -22.48 -0.77 -5.69
N ASN A 404 -23.57 -1.47 -5.39
CA ASN A 404 -24.51 -1.05 -4.35
C ASN A 404 -24.21 -1.67 -2.97
N ALA A 405 -23.40 -2.75 -2.91
CA ALA A 405 -23.16 -3.49 -1.66
C ALA A 405 -22.42 -2.68 -0.59
N GLN A 406 -21.29 -2.04 -0.95
CA GLN A 406 -20.43 -1.35 0.01
C GLN A 406 -19.89 -0.02 -0.56
N PRO A 407 -19.65 0.98 0.29
CA PRO A 407 -19.04 2.23 -0.14
C PRO A 407 -17.56 2.03 -0.51
N PHE A 408 -17.16 2.61 -1.62
CA PHE A 408 -15.78 2.62 -2.10
C PHE A 408 -14.98 3.77 -1.53
N TRP A 409 -15.64 4.81 -1.04
CA TRP A 409 -15.01 5.97 -0.43
C TRP A 409 -15.04 5.86 1.12
N PRO A 410 -14.02 6.38 1.81
CA PRO A 410 -14.01 6.44 3.27
C PRO A 410 -15.08 7.39 3.80
N ARG A 411 -15.74 7.00 4.89
CA ARG A 411 -16.78 7.83 5.51
C ARG A 411 -16.71 7.76 7.03
N ASP A 412 -16.99 8.89 7.65
CA ASP A 412 -17.24 8.93 9.08
C ASP A 412 -18.69 8.52 9.37
N THR A 413 -18.85 7.49 10.19
CA THR A 413 -20.15 6.91 10.55
C THR A 413 -20.80 7.66 11.72
N GLY A 414 -20.06 8.55 12.39
CA GLY A 414 -20.51 9.31 13.56
C GLY A 414 -20.69 8.50 14.83
N ALA A 415 -20.35 7.20 14.82
CA ALA A 415 -20.54 6.27 15.94
C ALA A 415 -19.19 5.87 16.58
N GLY A 416 -18.96 6.30 17.82
CA GLY A 416 -17.93 5.74 18.71
C GLY A 416 -16.49 5.73 18.22
N THR A 417 -15.75 4.70 18.66
CA THR A 417 -14.35 4.39 18.33
C THR A 417 -14.14 3.91 16.89
N ASP A 418 -15.21 3.78 16.12
CA ASP A 418 -15.23 3.44 14.68
C ASP A 418 -15.55 4.68 13.84
N ARG A 419 -14.90 5.80 14.18
CA ARG A 419 -15.12 7.12 13.55
C ARG A 419 -14.85 7.14 12.05
N LEU A 420 -14.05 6.22 11.51
CA LEU A 420 -13.77 6.18 10.07
C LEU A 420 -13.95 4.76 9.54
N SER A 421 -15.04 4.56 8.79
CA SER A 421 -15.26 3.34 8.01
C SER A 421 -14.41 3.41 6.73
N SER A 422 -13.56 2.40 6.53
CA SER A 422 -12.69 2.29 5.37
C SER A 422 -13.47 2.08 4.08
N GLY A 423 -13.13 2.83 3.05
CA GLY A 423 -13.64 2.62 1.69
C GLY A 423 -12.74 1.68 0.91
N ARG A 424 -13.30 0.88 0.00
CA ARG A 424 -12.54 -0.06 -0.86
C ARG A 424 -11.43 0.60 -1.70
N LEU A 425 -11.56 1.89 -2.02
CA LEU A 425 -10.57 2.67 -2.78
C LEU A 425 -9.53 3.36 -1.89
N GLN A 426 -9.59 3.19 -0.57
CA GLN A 426 -8.54 3.61 0.35
C GLN A 426 -7.31 2.71 0.21
N LEU A 427 -6.51 2.96 -0.82
CA LEU A 427 -5.40 2.11 -1.23
C LEU A 427 -4.09 2.91 -1.21
N THR A 428 -2.98 2.21 -1.08
CA THR A 428 -1.63 2.79 -1.19
C THR A 428 -1.30 3.20 -2.61
N ASP A 429 -0.43 4.19 -2.75
CA ASP A 429 0.11 4.65 -4.03
C ASP A 429 0.79 3.52 -4.83
N GLY A 430 0.67 3.56 -6.15
CA GLY A 430 1.16 2.54 -7.06
C GLY A 430 0.30 1.27 -7.15
N THR A 431 -0.95 1.32 -6.69
CA THR A 431 -1.93 0.22 -6.87
C THR A 431 -2.66 0.35 -8.20
N PHE A 432 -2.83 -0.77 -8.91
CA PHE A 432 -3.53 -0.82 -10.19
C PHE A 432 -4.97 -1.31 -10.05
N LEU A 433 -5.92 -0.52 -10.53
CA LEU A 433 -7.36 -0.81 -10.56
C LEU A 433 -7.75 -1.41 -11.91
N PHE A 434 -8.43 -2.55 -11.86
CA PHE A 434 -8.97 -3.23 -13.05
C PHE A 434 -10.49 -3.14 -13.02
N VAL A 435 -11.04 -2.17 -13.74
CA VAL A 435 -12.47 -1.89 -13.74
C VAL A 435 -13.14 -2.59 -14.92
N ASP A 436 -14.03 -3.54 -14.62
CA ASP A 436 -14.76 -4.27 -15.65
C ASP A 436 -16.18 -3.75 -15.82
N GLU A 437 -16.37 -2.86 -16.80
CA GLU A 437 -17.68 -2.35 -17.21
C GLU A 437 -18.45 -3.33 -18.10
N THR A 438 -17.85 -4.45 -18.54
CA THR A 438 -18.60 -5.48 -19.27
C THR A 438 -19.61 -6.21 -18.38
N ALA A 439 -19.40 -6.16 -17.06
CA ALA A 439 -20.29 -6.67 -16.01
C ALA A 439 -21.50 -5.76 -15.73
N LEU A 440 -21.59 -4.60 -16.38
CA LEU A 440 -22.66 -3.64 -16.15
C LEU A 440 -23.94 -4.08 -16.89
N ASP A 441 -24.94 -4.50 -16.11
CA ASP A 441 -26.28 -4.86 -16.58
C ASP A 441 -27.27 -3.68 -16.46
N GLU A 442 -28.38 -3.75 -17.19
CA GLU A 442 -29.47 -2.78 -17.06
C GLU A 442 -30.12 -2.86 -15.68
N GLY A 443 -30.06 -1.78 -14.91
CA GLY A 443 -30.70 -1.69 -13.60
C GLY A 443 -30.48 -0.35 -12.92
N ARG A 444 -30.97 -0.22 -11.69
CA ARG A 444 -30.91 1.04 -10.93
C ARG A 444 -29.67 1.07 -10.05
N LEU A 445 -28.81 2.06 -10.28
CA LEU A 445 -27.77 2.44 -9.32
C LEU A 445 -28.43 3.18 -8.16
N GLU A 446 -28.16 2.72 -6.94
CA GLU A 446 -28.58 3.41 -5.73
C GLU A 446 -27.63 4.57 -5.43
N ASP A 447 -27.92 5.36 -4.40
CA ASP A 447 -27.08 6.51 -4.02
C ASP A 447 -25.63 6.08 -3.73
N ASN A 448 -25.44 4.87 -3.15
CA ASN A 448 -24.13 4.28 -2.96
C ASN A 448 -23.42 3.98 -4.28
N GLY A 449 -24.11 3.30 -5.21
CA GLY A 449 -23.56 3.00 -6.54
C GLY A 449 -23.17 4.26 -7.31
N VAL A 450 -24.00 5.31 -7.28
CA VAL A 450 -23.69 6.58 -7.95
C VAL A 450 -22.45 7.25 -7.34
N ARG A 451 -22.32 7.25 -6.02
CA ARG A 451 -21.14 7.81 -5.33
C ARG A 451 -19.88 6.96 -5.58
N ASN A 452 -20.01 5.63 -5.65
CA ASN A 452 -18.91 4.73 -6.01
C ASN A 452 -18.36 5.02 -7.40
N VAL A 453 -19.24 5.19 -8.39
CA VAL A 453 -18.84 5.58 -9.75
C VAL A 453 -18.17 6.96 -9.74
N ARG A 454 -18.72 7.95 -9.00
CA ARG A 454 -18.09 9.28 -8.88
C ARG A 454 -16.68 9.21 -8.28
N ALA A 455 -16.47 8.38 -7.27
CA ALA A 455 -15.14 8.17 -6.68
C ALA A 455 -14.15 7.59 -7.71
N LEU A 456 -14.58 6.60 -8.50
CA LEU A 456 -13.76 6.04 -9.60
C LEU A 456 -13.44 7.08 -10.68
N VAL A 457 -14.42 7.90 -11.09
CA VAL A 457 -14.18 8.98 -12.05
C VAL A 457 -13.18 9.99 -11.49
N ARG A 458 -13.30 10.35 -10.22
CA ARG A 458 -12.41 11.32 -9.58
C ARG A 458 -10.97 10.80 -9.51
N ILE A 459 -10.77 9.52 -9.18
CA ILE A 459 -9.44 8.88 -9.21
C ILE A 459 -8.90 8.89 -10.64
N ALA A 460 -9.69 8.45 -11.62
CA ALA A 460 -9.24 8.34 -13.01
C ALA A 460 -8.86 9.67 -13.67
N GLN A 461 -9.46 10.80 -13.25
CA GLN A 461 -9.22 12.12 -13.86
C GLN A 461 -8.34 13.05 -13.04
N THR A 462 -8.46 13.00 -11.71
CA THR A 462 -7.84 13.98 -10.80
C THR A 462 -6.88 13.34 -9.80
N GLN A 463 -6.83 12.01 -9.73
CA GLN A 463 -5.94 11.29 -8.81
C GLN A 463 -6.16 11.75 -7.35
N GLN A 464 -7.44 11.87 -6.97
CA GLN A 464 -7.91 12.28 -5.64
C GLN A 464 -9.07 11.40 -5.17
N LEU A 465 -9.13 11.16 -3.85
CA LEU A 465 -10.20 10.43 -3.18
C LEU A 465 -10.83 11.30 -2.08
N ASP A 466 -12.15 11.35 -2.05
CA ASP A 466 -12.91 12.11 -1.05
C ASP A 466 -13.24 11.30 0.18
N TYR A 467 -13.06 11.93 1.33
CA TYR A 467 -13.41 11.42 2.64
C TYR A 467 -14.60 12.22 3.12
N VAL A 468 -15.72 11.53 3.35
CA VAL A 468 -16.97 12.18 3.69
C VAL A 468 -17.12 12.25 5.21
N PHE A 469 -17.06 13.46 5.76
CA PHE A 469 -17.29 13.72 7.18
C PHE A 469 -18.63 14.44 7.38
N PRO A 470 -19.60 13.84 8.11
CA PRO A 470 -20.97 14.38 8.24
C PRO A 470 -21.06 15.85 8.67
N PHE A 471 -20.12 16.32 9.48
CA PHE A 471 -20.14 17.68 10.06
C PHE A 471 -19.03 18.61 9.56
N ARG A 472 -18.03 18.08 8.83
CA ARG A 472 -16.88 18.87 8.34
C ARG A 472 -16.89 19.06 6.81
N GLY A 473 -17.78 18.36 6.11
CA GLY A 473 -17.80 18.33 4.65
C GLY A 473 -16.81 17.31 4.08
N ASP A 474 -16.69 17.32 2.75
CA ASP A 474 -15.84 16.38 2.02
C ASP A 474 -14.39 16.88 2.01
N LEU A 475 -13.46 16.06 2.47
CA LEU A 475 -12.02 16.32 2.41
C LEU A 475 -11.39 15.47 1.33
N SER A 476 -10.67 16.09 0.39
CA SER A 476 -10.05 15.42 -0.74
C SER A 476 -8.57 15.14 -0.47
N PHE A 477 -8.17 13.87 -0.59
CA PHE A 477 -6.79 13.44 -0.42
C PHE A 477 -6.20 12.97 -1.76
N PRO A 478 -4.93 13.29 -2.06
CA PRO A 478 -4.28 12.83 -3.27
C PRO A 478 -4.00 11.32 -3.24
N THR A 479 -4.07 10.65 -4.38
CA THR A 479 -3.77 9.22 -4.57
C THR A 479 -2.97 9.01 -5.86
N ASP A 480 -2.06 8.04 -5.96
CA ASP A 480 -1.42 7.63 -7.23
C ASP A 480 -1.88 6.21 -7.59
N LEU A 481 -2.98 6.09 -8.33
CA LEU A 481 -3.58 4.81 -8.71
C LEU A 481 -3.60 4.65 -10.23
N GLY A 482 -3.10 3.52 -10.73
CA GLY A 482 -3.19 3.19 -12.16
C GLY A 482 -4.59 2.65 -12.49
N VAL A 483 -5.26 3.18 -13.51
CA VAL A 483 -6.64 2.78 -13.84
C VAL A 483 -6.69 2.13 -15.22
N LEU A 484 -7.12 0.87 -15.27
CA LEU A 484 -7.40 0.12 -16.49
C LEU A 484 -8.88 -0.25 -16.54
N VAL A 485 -9.60 0.27 -17.54
CA VAL A 485 -11.03 0.02 -17.76
C VAL A 485 -11.21 -0.96 -18.92
N PHE A 486 -12.11 -1.92 -18.76
CA PHE A 486 -12.59 -2.79 -19.83
C PHE A 486 -14.05 -2.47 -20.11
N SER A 487 -14.35 -1.97 -21.29
CA SER A 487 -15.68 -1.55 -21.67
C SER A 487 -16.14 -2.24 -22.96
N ALA A 488 -17.41 -2.67 -22.98
CA ALA A 488 -18.03 -3.21 -24.19
C ALA A 488 -18.44 -2.09 -25.17
N ALA A 489 -18.77 -0.91 -24.65
CA ALA A 489 -19.26 0.23 -25.40
C ALA A 489 -18.63 1.53 -24.85
N ARG A 490 -19.35 2.65 -24.90
CA ARG A 490 -18.91 3.92 -24.31
C ARG A 490 -18.77 3.77 -22.79
N SER A 491 -17.59 4.10 -22.28
CA SER A 491 -17.27 3.97 -20.87
C SER A 491 -18.00 4.98 -19.98
N MET A 492 -18.38 4.55 -18.77
CA MET A 492 -18.89 5.45 -17.73
C MET A 492 -17.76 6.20 -17.04
N ILE A 493 -16.58 5.58 -16.98
CA ILE A 493 -15.38 6.16 -16.41
C ILE A 493 -14.57 6.82 -17.54
N PRO A 494 -14.47 8.16 -17.56
CA PRO A 494 -13.67 8.86 -18.55
C PRO A 494 -12.18 8.64 -18.26
N THR A 495 -11.46 8.06 -19.22
CA THR A 495 -10.01 7.89 -19.18
C THR A 495 -9.34 8.76 -20.25
N ASP A 496 -8.06 9.05 -20.07
CA ASP A 496 -7.27 9.86 -20.99
C ASP A 496 -7.03 9.15 -22.32
N PHE A 497 -6.78 7.85 -22.24
CA PHE A 497 -6.56 7.00 -23.40
C PHE A 497 -7.71 6.02 -23.52
N VAL A 498 -8.39 6.08 -24.66
CA VAL A 498 -9.39 5.10 -25.10
C VAL A 498 -8.84 4.40 -26.33
N LEU A 499 -8.77 3.08 -26.25
CA LEU A 499 -8.27 2.23 -27.32
C LEU A 499 -9.29 1.14 -27.68
N PRO A 500 -9.86 1.16 -28.90
CA PRO A 500 -10.63 0.06 -29.43
C PRO A 500 -9.71 -1.13 -29.74
N LEU A 501 -9.96 -2.25 -29.07
CA LEU A 501 -9.21 -3.49 -29.35
C LEU A 501 -9.54 -3.99 -30.74
N GLN A 502 -8.52 -4.33 -31.51
CA GLN A 502 -8.67 -4.97 -32.80
C GLN A 502 -8.24 -6.42 -32.68
N GLN A 503 -9.20 -7.34 -32.81
CA GLN A 503 -8.89 -8.75 -32.95
C GLN A 503 -8.49 -9.00 -34.41
N PRO A 504 -7.23 -9.33 -34.72
CA PRO A 504 -6.88 -9.73 -36.07
C PRO A 504 -7.71 -10.97 -36.44
N SER A 505 -8.35 -10.92 -37.61
CA SER A 505 -9.35 -11.89 -38.12
C SER A 505 -8.88 -13.36 -38.23
N ALA A 506 -7.66 -13.68 -37.79
CA ALA A 506 -7.03 -14.99 -37.85
C ALA A 506 -6.29 -15.35 -36.54
N ALA A 507 -6.84 -14.99 -35.37
CA ALA A 507 -6.31 -15.47 -34.10
C ALA A 507 -6.59 -16.97 -33.94
N THR A 508 -5.71 -17.81 -34.47
CA THR A 508 -5.45 -19.13 -33.90
C THR A 508 -5.17 -18.89 -32.42
N ALA A 509 -5.93 -19.52 -31.53
CA ALA A 509 -5.67 -19.45 -30.09
C ALA A 509 -4.28 -20.04 -29.82
N THR A 510 -3.23 -19.25 -29.96
CA THR A 510 -1.91 -19.60 -29.46
C THR A 510 -2.05 -19.61 -27.96
N GLU A 511 -2.02 -20.80 -27.36
CA GLU A 511 -1.75 -20.96 -25.94
C GLU A 511 -0.56 -20.08 -25.61
N THR A 512 -0.79 -19.02 -24.83
CA THR A 512 0.30 -18.15 -24.41
C THR A 512 1.20 -18.99 -23.52
N ALA A 513 2.42 -19.25 -23.99
CA ALA A 513 3.43 -19.93 -23.20
C ALA A 513 3.52 -19.22 -21.83
N GLN A 514 3.36 -19.97 -20.75
CA GLN A 514 3.56 -19.41 -19.42
C GLN A 514 5.04 -19.02 -19.31
N PRO A 515 5.34 -17.75 -18.97
CA PRO A 515 6.71 -17.30 -18.80
C PRO A 515 7.34 -18.02 -17.63
N ASP A 516 8.65 -18.27 -17.74
CA ASP A 516 9.41 -18.89 -16.67
C ASP A 516 9.52 -17.95 -15.45
N HIS A 517 9.82 -18.50 -14.27
CA HIS A 517 10.02 -17.73 -13.05
C HIS A 517 11.14 -16.70 -13.18
N ALA A 518 12.23 -17.05 -13.87
CA ALA A 518 13.35 -16.13 -14.11
C ALA A 518 12.96 -14.96 -15.02
N GLU A 519 12.16 -15.24 -16.06
CA GLU A 519 11.65 -14.21 -16.98
C GLU A 519 10.69 -13.26 -16.25
N LEU A 520 9.77 -13.81 -15.44
CA LEU A 520 8.86 -13.01 -14.62
C LEU A 520 9.63 -12.11 -13.66
N ALA A 521 10.63 -12.63 -12.96
CA ALA A 521 11.46 -11.82 -12.06
C ALA A 521 12.21 -10.71 -12.81
N CYS A 522 12.70 -11.00 -14.02
CA CYS A 522 13.34 -10.00 -14.89
C CYS A 522 12.35 -8.89 -15.28
N TRP A 523 11.13 -9.24 -15.67
CA TRP A 523 10.09 -8.28 -16.05
C TRP A 523 9.59 -7.46 -14.84
N GLN A 524 9.40 -8.09 -13.68
CA GLN A 524 9.05 -7.40 -12.43
C GLN A 524 10.11 -6.36 -12.05
N ARG A 525 11.40 -6.74 -12.12
CA ARG A 525 12.52 -5.83 -11.87
C ARG A 525 12.59 -4.71 -12.92
N TYR A 526 12.39 -5.02 -14.19
CA TYR A 526 12.33 -4.03 -15.26
C TYR A 526 11.24 -2.98 -15.00
N LEU A 527 10.00 -3.41 -14.72
CA LEU A 527 8.90 -2.50 -14.42
C LEU A 527 9.19 -1.63 -13.18
N ALA A 528 9.79 -2.22 -12.15
CA ALA A 528 10.18 -1.50 -10.95
C ALA A 528 11.18 -0.38 -11.26
N VAL A 529 12.26 -0.70 -11.97
CA VAL A 529 13.31 0.26 -12.32
C VAL A 529 12.77 1.37 -13.23
N MET A 530 12.04 1.01 -14.30
CA MET A 530 11.52 2.01 -15.25
C MET A 530 10.51 2.97 -14.62
N ARG A 531 9.67 2.50 -13.69
CA ARG A 531 8.76 3.36 -12.92
C ARG A 531 9.50 4.37 -12.04
N THR A 532 10.75 4.08 -11.65
CA THR A 532 11.59 4.94 -10.79
C THR A 532 12.56 5.84 -11.54
N LEU A 533 12.63 5.71 -12.87
CA LEU A 533 13.62 6.41 -13.67
C LEU A 533 13.31 7.91 -13.72
N PRO A 534 14.22 8.78 -13.25
CA PRO A 534 14.08 10.22 -13.45
C PRO A 534 14.18 10.50 -14.95
N HIS A 535 13.33 11.39 -15.45
CA HIS A 535 13.27 11.74 -16.86
C HIS A 535 13.16 13.25 -17.03
N GLU A 536 13.96 13.80 -17.93
CA GLU A 536 14.02 15.22 -18.25
C GLU A 536 13.84 15.44 -19.75
N ILE A 537 13.14 16.51 -20.12
CA ILE A 537 12.95 16.91 -21.52
C ILE A 537 13.99 18.00 -21.83
N PRO A 538 14.99 17.74 -22.69
CA PRO A 538 16.00 18.74 -23.02
C PRO A 538 15.39 19.95 -23.75
N ASP A 539 15.96 21.14 -23.54
CA ASP A 539 15.49 22.39 -24.17
C ASP A 539 15.42 22.32 -25.70
N ALA A 540 16.38 21.62 -26.33
CA ALA A 540 16.39 21.41 -27.77
C ALA A 540 15.15 20.62 -28.25
N MET A 541 14.73 19.63 -27.47
CA MET A 541 13.53 18.84 -27.76
C MET A 541 12.26 19.67 -27.53
N SER A 542 12.23 20.49 -26.47
CA SER A 542 11.13 21.41 -26.20
C SER A 542 10.91 22.40 -27.36
N GLN A 543 11.98 22.93 -27.96
CA GLN A 543 11.91 23.78 -29.15
C GLN A 543 11.35 23.04 -30.36
N GLN A 544 11.84 21.82 -30.64
CA GLN A 544 11.35 20.99 -31.73
C GLN A 544 9.87 20.66 -31.58
N ILE A 545 9.42 20.28 -30.37
CA ILE A 545 8.00 19.99 -30.08
C ILE A 545 7.13 21.24 -30.30
N GLN A 546 7.62 22.42 -29.88
CA GLN A 546 6.91 23.68 -30.08
C GLN A 546 6.78 24.03 -31.58
N GLU A 547 7.84 23.85 -32.36
CA GLU A 547 7.83 24.06 -33.81
C GLU A 547 6.88 23.08 -34.51
N ASP A 548 6.93 21.79 -34.15
CA ASP A 548 6.03 20.75 -34.68
C ASP A 548 4.57 21.08 -34.38
N PHE A 549 4.25 21.48 -33.15
CA PHE A 549 2.89 21.83 -32.73
C PHE A 549 2.35 23.04 -33.51
N VAL A 550 3.17 24.08 -33.69
CA VAL A 550 2.78 25.26 -34.47
C VAL A 550 2.59 24.92 -35.94
N CYS A 551 3.48 24.12 -36.53
CA CYS A 551 3.37 23.66 -37.91
C CYS A 551 2.11 22.82 -38.13
N ARG A 552 1.81 21.88 -37.21
CA ARG A 552 0.61 21.04 -37.28
C ARG A 552 -0.67 21.87 -37.22
N ARG A 553 -0.77 22.82 -36.29
CA ARG A 553 -1.94 23.71 -36.19
C ARG A 553 -2.13 24.60 -37.41
N ARG A 554 -1.04 25.04 -38.06
CA ARG A 554 -1.12 25.78 -39.33
C ARG A 554 -1.68 24.89 -40.44
N ALA A 555 -1.18 23.67 -40.57
CA ALA A 555 -1.67 22.72 -41.56
C ALA A 555 -3.16 22.34 -41.33
N GLU A 556 -3.59 22.15 -40.08
CA GLU A 556 -4.99 21.89 -39.74
C GLU A 556 -5.90 23.07 -40.07
N MET A 557 -5.42 24.30 -39.83
CA MET A 557 -6.13 25.53 -40.21
C MET A 557 -6.27 25.65 -41.73
N GLU A 558 -5.26 25.25 -42.49
CA GLU A 558 -5.30 25.21 -43.96
C GLU A 558 -6.22 24.10 -44.50
N GLN A 559 -6.28 22.95 -43.82
CA GLN A 559 -7.09 21.79 -44.19
C GLN A 559 -8.51 21.81 -43.61
N ASN A 560 -8.85 22.83 -42.81
CA ASN A 560 -10.13 23.00 -42.14
C ASN A 560 -10.52 21.81 -41.23
N THR A 561 -9.52 21.12 -40.69
CA THR A 561 -9.67 20.04 -39.70
C THR A 561 -9.71 20.59 -38.28
N PRO A 562 -10.24 19.84 -37.29
CA PRO A 562 -10.24 20.29 -35.90
C PRO A 562 -8.81 20.52 -35.40
N LEU A 563 -8.58 21.68 -34.79
CA LEU A 563 -7.27 22.07 -34.26
C LEU A 563 -6.85 21.16 -33.11
N THR A 564 -5.60 20.71 -33.14
CA THR A 564 -4.97 19.99 -32.02
C THR A 564 -5.06 20.84 -30.75
N THR A 565 -5.63 20.25 -29.70
CA THR A 565 -5.81 20.90 -28.39
C THR A 565 -4.57 20.77 -27.51
N ASP A 566 -4.42 21.67 -26.53
CA ASP A 566 -3.29 21.60 -25.58
C ASP A 566 -3.31 20.30 -24.76
N ALA A 567 -4.50 19.74 -24.49
CA ALA A 567 -4.66 18.45 -23.83
C ALA A 567 -4.17 17.27 -24.69
N GLU A 568 -4.32 17.34 -26.01
CA GLU A 568 -3.76 16.34 -26.93
C GLU A 568 -2.24 16.38 -26.94
N LEU A 569 -1.65 17.58 -26.97
CA LEU A 569 -0.21 17.74 -26.88
C LEU A 569 0.33 17.19 -25.56
N SER A 570 -0.36 17.45 -24.44
CA SER A 570 0.00 16.90 -23.13
C SER A 570 -0.01 15.37 -23.11
N ARG A 571 -1.00 14.72 -23.74
CA ARG A 571 -1.06 13.26 -23.89
C ARG A 571 0.06 12.71 -24.77
N GLU A 572 0.34 13.35 -25.91
CA GLU A 572 1.45 12.97 -26.79
C GLU A 572 2.80 13.08 -26.07
N LEU A 573 3.01 14.15 -25.31
CA LEU A 573 4.20 14.35 -24.49
C LEU A 573 4.34 13.26 -23.43
N LEU A 574 3.25 12.90 -22.77
CA LEU A 574 3.22 11.83 -21.77
C LEU A 574 3.64 10.49 -22.40
N VAL A 575 3.06 10.12 -23.55
CA VAL A 575 3.41 8.89 -24.27
C VAL A 575 4.87 8.89 -24.69
N ALA A 576 5.37 10.00 -25.26
CA ALA A 576 6.77 10.13 -25.67
C ALA A 576 7.73 9.99 -24.49
N ARG A 577 7.38 10.58 -23.34
CA ARG A 577 8.15 10.47 -22.10
C ARG A 577 8.20 9.03 -21.60
N LEU A 578 7.04 8.37 -21.53
CA LEU A 578 6.94 6.98 -21.08
C LEU A 578 7.65 6.03 -22.05
N LEU A 579 7.63 6.31 -23.35
CA LEU A 579 8.40 5.55 -24.34
C LEU A 579 9.90 5.65 -24.06
N ALA A 580 10.44 6.85 -23.91
CA ALA A 580 11.85 7.03 -23.56
C ALA A 580 12.22 6.31 -22.25
N GLN A 581 11.37 6.44 -21.21
CA GLN A 581 11.53 5.71 -19.95
C GLN A 581 11.52 4.20 -20.15
N SER A 582 10.66 3.68 -21.03
CA SER A 582 10.56 2.24 -21.29
C SER A 582 11.82 1.67 -21.97
N TYR A 583 12.59 2.49 -22.69
CA TYR A 583 13.91 2.11 -23.22
C TYR A 583 15.04 2.28 -22.20
N GLY A 584 14.75 2.73 -20.97
CA GLY A 584 15.74 3.01 -19.94
C GLY A 584 16.48 4.33 -20.15
N GLU A 585 15.92 5.26 -20.93
CA GLU A 585 16.55 6.54 -21.26
C GLU A 585 16.04 7.68 -20.37
N HIS A 586 16.98 8.46 -19.83
CA HIS A 586 16.69 9.62 -18.98
C HIS A 586 16.23 10.86 -19.76
N THR A 587 16.50 10.91 -21.07
CA THR A 587 16.22 12.08 -21.90
C THR A 587 15.34 11.74 -23.09
N LEU A 588 14.45 12.66 -23.46
CA LEU A 588 13.60 12.49 -24.62
C LEU A 588 14.37 12.75 -25.93
N LYS A 589 14.40 11.74 -26.80
CA LYS A 589 14.99 11.80 -28.16
C LYS A 589 13.91 11.95 -29.24
N ALA A 590 14.32 12.42 -30.42
CA ALA A 590 13.43 12.60 -31.56
C ALA A 590 12.76 11.29 -32.01
N GLU A 591 13.48 10.17 -31.94
CA GLU A 591 12.96 8.84 -32.30
C GLU A 591 11.73 8.44 -31.44
N HIS A 592 11.78 8.74 -30.13
CA HIS A 592 10.68 8.46 -29.21
C HIS A 592 9.47 9.38 -29.45
N TRP A 593 9.73 10.64 -29.82
CA TRP A 593 8.71 11.60 -30.19
C TRP A 593 7.97 11.18 -31.48
N GLU A 594 8.72 10.81 -32.52
CA GLU A 594 8.14 10.27 -33.76
C GLU A 594 7.38 8.97 -33.52
N HIS A 595 7.87 8.10 -32.64
CA HIS A 595 7.16 6.89 -32.26
C HIS A 595 5.85 7.21 -31.53
N ALA A 596 5.85 8.13 -30.56
CA ALA A 596 4.65 8.56 -29.86
C ALA A 596 3.58 9.11 -30.83
N GLN A 597 4.00 9.93 -31.81
CA GLN A 597 3.12 10.45 -32.85
C GLN A 597 2.49 9.33 -33.68
N ARG A 598 3.26 8.28 -34.03
CA ARG A 598 2.73 7.11 -34.75
C ARG A 598 1.69 6.34 -33.93
N LEU A 599 1.97 6.07 -32.65
CA LEU A 599 1.02 5.37 -31.77
C LEU A 599 -0.29 6.17 -31.60
N GLU A 600 -0.19 7.48 -31.38
CA GLU A 600 -1.36 8.35 -31.25
C GLU A 600 -2.15 8.46 -32.56
N ALA A 601 -1.48 8.52 -33.71
CA ALA A 601 -2.15 8.51 -35.00
C ALA A 601 -2.92 7.20 -35.24
N GLU A 602 -2.32 6.05 -34.91
CA GLU A 602 -2.99 4.74 -35.03
C GLU A 602 -4.17 4.63 -34.07
N ARG A 603 -4.00 5.04 -32.80
CA ARG A 603 -5.08 5.07 -31.81
C ARG A 603 -6.26 5.94 -32.28
N ARG A 604 -5.98 7.14 -32.81
CA ARG A 604 -7.01 8.05 -33.36
C ARG A 604 -7.72 7.43 -34.55
N ALA A 605 -7.00 6.75 -35.45
CA ALA A 605 -7.60 6.04 -36.58
C ALA A 605 -8.54 4.91 -36.14
N ARG A 606 -8.24 4.23 -35.04
CA ARG A 606 -9.13 3.20 -34.47
C ARG A 606 -10.39 3.79 -33.84
N LEU A 607 -10.32 5.00 -33.28
CA LEU A 607 -11.48 5.69 -32.70
C LEU A 607 -12.44 6.25 -33.74
N SER A 608 -11.95 6.58 -34.93
CA SER A 608 -12.79 7.02 -36.05
C SER A 608 -13.49 5.85 -36.79
N THR A 609 -13.14 4.60 -36.45
CA THR A 609 -13.66 3.37 -37.06
C THR A 609 -14.64 2.63 -36.14
#